data_AF-A0A522EZS7-F1
#
_entry.id   AF-A0A522EZS7-F1
#
_cell.length_a   1.000
_cell.length_b   1.000
_cell.length_c   1.000
_cell.angle_alpha   90.00
_cell.angle_beta   90.00
_cell.angle_gamma   90.00
#
_symmetry.space_group_name_H-M   'P 1'
#
loop_
_entity.id
_entity.type
_entity.pdbx_description
1 polymer ?
#
loop_
_entity_poly.entity_id
_entity_poly.type
_entity_poly.pdbx_seq_one_letter_code
_entity_poly.pdbx_strand_id
1 'polypeptide(L)'
;MKNEILQQHSLGLGANDMLEAAFNFWYSDKEHIRSPFPEYIRESLRMKAIDKFFDWVNKSAEKAKKEINDEIVAEKFEEILFETALPMVLTEDERLTIRYPFMMRMGDVVSVKEIPEVETSNEVIDRSFLKRGDFAYMKVKLKNTSTGKVWEREFELPE
;
A
#
# COMPACT_ATOMS: atom_id res chain seq x y z
N MET A 1 0.96 21.80 20.18
CA MET A 1 1.08 21.73 18.71
C MET A 1 0.40 20.53 18.04
N LYS A 2 -0.12 19.52 18.75
CA LYS A 2 -0.86 18.39 18.12
C LYS A 2 -2.36 18.66 17.81
N ASN A 3 -2.93 19.77 18.30
CA ASN A 3 -4.38 19.99 18.31
C ASN A 3 -4.89 21.17 17.46
N GLU A 4 -4.02 21.90 16.75
CA GLU A 4 -4.44 23.15 16.09
C GLU A 4 -4.73 23.03 14.59
N ILE A 5 -4.30 21.94 13.93
CA ILE A 5 -4.51 21.78 12.48
C ILE A 5 -5.90 21.19 12.16
N LEU A 6 -6.60 20.59 13.15
CA LEU A 6 -7.75 19.70 12.90
C LEU A 6 -9.12 20.28 13.29
N GLN A 7 -9.21 21.54 13.71
CA GLN A 7 -10.48 22.14 14.17
C GLN A 7 -11.33 22.85 13.09
N GLN A 8 -10.92 22.87 11.82
CA GLN A 8 -11.59 23.70 10.79
C GLN A 8 -12.51 22.99 9.80
N HIS A 9 -12.72 21.68 9.88
CA HIS A 9 -13.56 20.97 8.89
C HIS A 9 -14.85 20.42 9.49
N SER A 10 -15.96 20.66 8.80
CA SER A 10 -17.34 20.31 9.20
C SER A 10 -17.67 18.81 9.09
N LEU A 11 -16.68 17.94 8.97
CA LEU A 11 -16.82 16.50 9.12
C LEU A 11 -16.50 16.17 10.59
N GLY A 12 -17.54 15.87 11.36
CA GLY A 12 -17.44 15.64 12.80
C GLY A 12 -16.54 14.47 13.21
N LEU A 13 -16.52 14.19 14.52
CA LEU A 13 -15.72 13.18 15.22
C LEU A 13 -15.49 11.84 14.47
N GLY A 14 -16.44 11.36 13.67
CA GLY A 14 -16.32 10.11 12.91
C GLY A 14 -15.26 10.08 11.81
N ALA A 15 -14.93 11.22 11.19
CA ALA A 15 -13.87 11.26 10.17
C ALA A 15 -12.48 11.06 10.82
N ASN A 16 -12.26 11.59 12.02
CA ASN A 16 -11.00 11.40 12.73
C ASN A 16 -10.77 9.95 13.12
N ASP A 17 -11.81 9.28 13.62
CA ASP A 17 -11.73 7.86 14.00
C ASP A 17 -11.44 6.98 12.78
N MET A 18 -12.04 7.28 11.63
CA MET A 18 -11.78 6.60 10.36
C MET A 18 -10.33 6.81 9.88
N LEU A 19 -9.84 8.05 9.88
CA LEU A 19 -8.47 8.37 9.47
C LEU A 19 -7.44 7.63 10.35
N GLU A 20 -7.63 7.67 11.67
CA GLU A 20 -6.78 6.95 12.63
C GLU A 20 -6.86 5.44 12.42
N ALA A 21 -8.04 4.87 12.16
CA ALA A 21 -8.18 3.45 11.85
C ALA A 21 -7.41 3.05 10.58
N ALA A 22 -7.52 3.83 9.51
CA ALA A 22 -6.80 3.58 8.26
C ALA A 22 -5.29 3.67 8.44
N PHE A 23 -4.78 4.69 9.15
CA PHE A 23 -3.34 4.76 9.46
C PHE A 23 -2.88 3.59 10.33
N ASN A 24 -3.65 3.23 11.35
CA ASN A 24 -3.32 2.09 12.22
C ASN A 24 -3.29 0.78 11.45
N PHE A 25 -4.16 0.61 10.46
CA PHE A 25 -4.15 -0.56 9.58
C PHE A 25 -2.92 -0.53 8.67
N TRP A 26 -2.78 0.51 7.85
CA TRP A 26 -1.77 0.57 6.80
C TRP A 26 -0.33 0.85 7.27
N TYR A 27 -0.13 1.40 8.46
CA TYR A 27 1.20 1.57 9.06
C TYR A 27 1.56 0.41 10.01
N SER A 28 0.68 -0.58 10.15
CA SER A 28 1.00 -1.77 10.93
C SER A 28 1.77 -2.82 10.10
N ASP A 29 2.72 -3.45 10.78
CA ASP A 29 3.34 -4.69 10.35
C ASP A 29 2.87 -5.78 11.33
N LYS A 30 1.81 -6.51 10.96
CA LYS A 30 1.17 -7.55 11.80
C LYS A 30 0.92 -8.80 10.98
N GLU A 31 1.56 -9.91 11.37
CA GLU A 31 1.41 -11.23 10.75
C GLU A 31 1.58 -11.20 9.22
N HIS A 32 0.47 -11.30 8.49
CA HIS A 32 0.39 -11.35 7.03
C HIS A 32 0.18 -9.96 6.39
N ILE A 33 -0.06 -8.93 7.21
CA ILE A 33 -0.23 -7.54 6.78
C ILE A 33 1.07 -6.81 7.05
N ARG A 34 1.63 -6.23 6.00
CA ARG A 34 2.84 -5.42 6.08
C ARG A 34 2.54 -4.06 5.51
N SER A 35 2.99 -3.01 6.18
CA SER A 35 2.81 -1.66 5.70
C SER A 35 3.45 -1.52 4.32
N PRO A 36 2.73 -1.01 3.31
CA PRO A 36 3.34 -0.74 2.01
C PRO A 36 4.18 0.54 2.02
N PHE A 37 4.16 1.30 3.13
CA PHE A 37 4.77 2.61 3.24
C PHE A 37 6.06 2.55 4.05
N PRO A 38 7.21 2.87 3.43
CA PRO A 38 8.48 2.96 4.14
C PRO A 38 8.43 3.94 5.32
N GLU A 39 9.09 3.62 6.43
CA GLU A 39 9.07 4.41 7.66
C GLU A 39 9.37 5.90 7.41
N TYR A 40 10.35 6.19 6.54
CA TYR A 40 10.82 7.55 6.26
C TYR A 40 9.77 8.46 5.59
N ILE A 41 8.73 7.90 4.96
CA ILE A 41 7.65 8.70 4.37
C ILE A 41 6.44 8.86 5.28
N ARG A 42 6.27 8.01 6.31
CA ARG A 42 4.98 7.86 7.04
C ARG A 42 4.46 9.16 7.64
N GLU A 43 5.31 9.94 8.32
CA GLU A 43 4.89 11.21 8.94
C GLU A 43 4.45 12.24 7.89
N SER A 44 5.28 12.43 6.86
CA SER A 44 4.97 13.36 5.75
C SER A 44 3.74 12.91 4.95
N LEU A 45 3.58 11.60 4.77
CA LEU A 45 2.47 11.00 4.04
C LEU A 45 1.16 11.25 4.80
N ARG A 46 1.16 11.00 6.11
CA ARG A 46 0.01 11.27 6.98
C ARG A 46 -0.48 12.71 6.83
N MET A 47 0.42 13.69 6.96
CA MET A 47 0.05 15.11 6.83
C MET A 47 -0.54 15.42 5.46
N LYS A 48 0.17 15.04 4.38
CA LYS A 48 -0.25 15.35 3.00
C LYS A 48 -1.56 14.66 2.61
N ALA A 49 -1.78 13.43 3.07
CA ALA A 49 -2.99 12.68 2.79
C ALA A 49 -4.20 13.29 3.50
N ILE A 50 -4.04 13.70 4.77
CA ILE A 50 -5.07 14.42 5.53
C ILE A 50 -5.45 15.72 4.84
N ASP A 51 -4.45 16.54 4.47
CA ASP A 51 -4.69 17.82 3.80
C ASP A 51 -5.45 17.63 2.48
N LYS A 52 -4.99 16.71 1.63
CA LYS A 52 -5.65 16.39 0.35
C LYS A 52 -7.07 15.86 0.52
N PHE A 53 -7.29 15.02 1.53
CA PHE A 53 -8.60 14.46 1.82
C PHE A 53 -9.59 15.55 2.23
N PHE A 54 -9.20 16.45 3.14
CA PHE A 54 -10.07 17.58 3.51
C PHE A 54 -10.29 18.58 2.38
N ASP A 55 -9.29 18.76 1.51
CA ASP A 55 -9.44 19.50 0.27
C ASP A 55 -10.50 18.88 -0.65
N TRP A 56 -10.50 17.56 -0.80
CA TRP A 56 -11.49 16.82 -1.59
C TRP A 56 -12.90 16.95 -1.00
N VAL A 57 -13.03 16.80 0.33
CA VAL A 57 -14.30 17.00 1.05
C VAL A 57 -14.86 18.40 0.79
N ASN A 58 -14.01 19.42 0.94
CA ASN A 58 -14.44 20.81 0.81
C ASN A 58 -14.84 21.20 -0.62
N LYS A 59 -14.18 20.61 -1.62
CA LYS A 59 -14.49 20.82 -3.05
C LYS A 59 -15.69 20.00 -3.52
N SER A 60 -16.14 19.01 -2.74
CA SER A 60 -17.30 18.20 -3.09
C SER A 60 -18.58 19.04 -3.06
N ALA A 61 -19.39 18.95 -4.12
CA ALA A 61 -20.62 19.72 -4.22
C ALA A 61 -21.64 19.29 -3.14
N GLU A 62 -22.51 20.22 -2.72
CA GLU A 62 -23.50 19.98 -1.66
C GLU A 62 -24.51 18.86 -1.97
N LYS A 63 -24.71 18.55 -3.26
CA LYS A 63 -25.47 17.38 -3.69
C LYS A 63 -24.67 16.09 -3.53
N ALA A 64 -23.38 16.09 -3.86
CA ALA A 64 -22.50 14.94 -3.69
C ALA A 64 -22.30 14.59 -2.20
N LYS A 65 -22.21 15.61 -1.32
CA LYS A 65 -22.15 15.41 0.13
C LYS A 65 -23.35 14.66 0.72
N LYS A 66 -24.50 14.63 0.03
CA LYS A 66 -25.69 13.88 0.46
C LYS A 66 -25.67 12.41 0.02
N GLU A 67 -24.86 12.06 -0.97
CA GLU A 67 -24.72 10.72 -1.53
C GLU A 67 -23.44 10.02 -1.03
N ILE A 68 -22.49 10.79 -0.49
CA ILE A 68 -21.29 10.27 0.18
C ILE A 68 -21.69 9.59 1.50
N ASN A 69 -21.49 8.28 1.57
CA ASN A 69 -21.58 7.49 2.79
C ASN A 69 -20.17 7.15 3.32
N ASP A 70 -20.09 6.55 4.51
CA ASP A 70 -18.81 6.24 5.16
C ASP A 70 -17.89 5.33 4.33
N GLU A 71 -18.47 4.42 3.51
CA GLU A 71 -17.72 3.54 2.61
C GLU A 71 -17.01 4.33 1.51
N ILE A 72 -17.72 5.22 0.81
CA ILE A 72 -17.15 6.11 -0.21
C ILE A 72 -16.06 7.00 0.40
N VAL A 73 -16.27 7.50 1.62
CA VAL A 73 -15.27 8.32 2.32
C VAL A 73 -14.01 7.52 2.60
N ALA A 74 -14.16 6.28 3.10
CA ALA A 74 -13.03 5.41 3.43
C ALA A 74 -12.25 5.01 2.16
N GLU A 75 -12.93 4.53 1.12
CA GLU A 75 -12.31 4.20 -0.16
C GLU A 75 -11.55 5.39 -0.75
N LYS A 76 -12.17 6.58 -0.71
CA LYS A 76 -11.52 7.78 -1.25
C LYS A 76 -10.32 8.21 -0.43
N PHE A 77 -10.37 8.04 0.89
CA PHE A 77 -9.22 8.31 1.72
C PHE A 77 -8.06 7.35 1.42
N GLU A 78 -8.34 6.05 1.24
CA GLU A 78 -7.32 5.08 0.84
C GLU A 78 -6.72 5.42 -0.53
N GLU A 79 -7.55 5.76 -1.53
CA GLU A 79 -7.08 6.22 -2.83
C GLU A 79 -6.09 7.40 -2.68
N ILE A 80 -6.49 8.45 -1.94
CA ILE A 80 -5.65 9.62 -1.68
C ILE A 80 -4.35 9.24 -0.95
N LEU A 81 -4.41 8.34 0.02
CA LEU A 81 -3.25 7.87 0.78
C LEU A 81 -2.23 7.20 -0.15
N PHE A 82 -2.68 6.25 -0.98
CA PHE A 82 -1.81 5.51 -1.89
C PHE A 82 -1.25 6.40 -3.00
N GLU A 83 -2.08 7.22 -3.64
CA GLU A 83 -1.64 8.17 -4.68
C GLU A 83 -0.62 9.18 -4.16
N THR A 84 -0.78 9.61 -2.90
CA THR A 84 0.14 10.55 -2.27
C THR A 84 1.48 9.91 -1.94
N ALA A 85 1.49 8.62 -1.62
CA ALA A 85 2.72 7.89 -1.30
C ALA A 85 3.58 7.58 -2.53
N LEU A 86 2.98 7.30 -3.69
CA LEU A 86 3.69 6.91 -4.91
C LEU A 86 4.85 7.84 -5.32
N PRO A 87 4.69 9.18 -5.36
CA PRO A 87 5.79 10.08 -5.70
C PRO A 87 6.77 10.34 -4.55
N MET A 88 6.52 9.82 -3.34
CA MET A 88 7.35 10.06 -2.15
C MET A 88 8.46 9.02 -1.95
N VAL A 89 8.32 7.84 -2.56
CA VAL A 89 9.30 6.76 -2.43
C VAL A 89 10.43 6.86 -3.44
N LEU A 90 11.58 6.29 -3.10
CA LEU A 90 12.82 6.50 -3.84
C LEU A 90 13.02 5.45 -4.93
N THR A 91 12.62 4.21 -4.68
CA THR A 91 12.93 3.05 -5.53
C THR A 91 11.71 2.53 -6.28
N GLU A 92 11.94 1.86 -7.41
CA GLU A 92 10.88 1.14 -8.13
C GLU A 92 10.28 -0.01 -7.31
N ASP A 93 11.09 -0.65 -6.45
CA ASP A 93 10.58 -1.72 -5.59
C ASP A 93 9.58 -1.19 -4.56
N GLU A 94 9.86 -0.05 -3.94
CA GLU A 94 8.92 0.62 -3.04
C GLU A 94 7.65 1.05 -3.80
N ARG A 95 7.79 1.58 -5.03
CA ARG A 95 6.63 1.92 -5.88
C ARG A 95 5.77 0.69 -6.18
N LEU A 96 6.40 -0.44 -6.50
CA LEU A 96 5.70 -1.72 -6.71
C LEU A 96 4.99 -2.19 -5.44
N THR A 97 5.61 -2.00 -4.27
CA THR A 97 5.02 -2.36 -2.97
C THR A 97 3.79 -1.52 -2.67
N ILE A 98 3.82 -0.22 -2.98
CA ILE A 98 2.66 0.65 -2.82
C ILE A 98 1.54 0.26 -3.79
N ARG A 99 1.85 0.00 -5.07
CA ARG A 99 0.83 -0.38 -6.06
C ARG A 99 0.19 -1.73 -5.77
N TYR A 100 0.99 -2.67 -5.26
CA TYR A 100 0.57 -4.05 -5.05
C TYR A 100 0.94 -4.51 -3.63
N PRO A 101 0.26 -3.96 -2.59
CA PRO A 101 0.64 -4.12 -1.18
C PRO A 101 0.61 -5.57 -0.69
N PHE A 102 -0.21 -6.41 -1.34
CA PHE A 102 -0.40 -7.82 -1.02
C PHE A 102 0.45 -8.78 -1.86
N MET A 103 1.25 -8.26 -2.80
CA MET A 103 2.17 -9.08 -3.59
C MET A 103 3.49 -9.31 -2.86
N MET A 104 4.22 -10.36 -3.28
CA MET A 104 5.53 -10.70 -2.74
C MET A 104 6.50 -9.53 -2.88
N ARG A 105 7.24 -9.22 -1.81
CA ARG A 105 8.24 -8.15 -1.72
C ARG A 105 9.64 -8.75 -1.76
N MET A 106 10.63 -7.90 -1.98
CA MET A 106 12.03 -8.25 -1.81
C MET A 106 12.28 -8.83 -0.40
N GLY A 107 13.01 -9.95 -0.34
CA GLY A 107 13.31 -10.67 0.90
C GLY A 107 12.22 -11.62 1.39
N ASP A 108 11.06 -11.69 0.72
CA ASP A 108 10.02 -12.66 1.11
C ASP A 108 10.45 -14.09 0.88
N VAL A 109 10.14 -14.96 1.84
CA VAL A 109 10.37 -16.40 1.73
C VAL A 109 9.08 -17.10 1.36
N VAL A 110 9.10 -17.83 0.25
CA VAL A 110 8.04 -18.71 -0.21
C VAL A 110 8.43 -20.15 0.11
N SER A 111 7.57 -20.86 0.82
CA SER A 111 7.74 -22.29 1.16
C SER A 111 6.46 -23.06 0.84
N VAL A 112 6.61 -24.31 0.42
CA VAL A 112 5.46 -25.20 0.21
C VAL A 112 5.19 -25.94 1.51
N LYS A 113 3.97 -25.82 2.04
CA LYS A 113 3.55 -26.60 3.21
C LYS A 113 3.72 -28.09 2.90
N GLU A 114 4.16 -28.86 3.89
CA GLU A 114 4.33 -30.33 3.83
C GLU A 114 5.53 -30.84 2.99
N ILE A 115 6.39 -29.96 2.49
CA ILE A 115 7.67 -30.34 1.86
C ILE A 115 8.82 -29.76 2.68
N PRO A 116 9.93 -30.51 2.93
CA PRO A 116 11.06 -29.99 3.68
C PRO A 116 11.56 -28.64 3.15
N GLU A 117 11.80 -27.68 4.06
CA GLU A 117 12.25 -26.32 3.71
C GLU A 117 13.53 -26.32 2.89
N VAL A 118 14.40 -27.30 3.12
CA VAL A 118 15.65 -27.50 2.38
C VAL A 118 15.41 -27.60 0.87
N GLU A 119 14.25 -28.10 0.45
CA GLU A 119 13.91 -28.30 -0.96
C GLU A 119 13.03 -27.18 -1.53
N THR A 120 12.31 -26.42 -0.69
CA THR A 120 11.23 -25.53 -1.16
C THR A 120 11.29 -24.10 -0.66
N SER A 121 12.17 -23.76 0.28
CA SER A 121 12.35 -22.40 0.77
C SER A 121 13.06 -21.56 -0.30
N ASN A 122 12.36 -20.56 -0.83
CA ASN A 122 12.86 -19.65 -1.85
C ASN A 122 12.67 -18.20 -1.40
N GLU A 123 13.74 -17.41 -1.44
CA GLU A 123 13.72 -15.99 -1.14
C GLU A 123 13.55 -15.15 -2.42
N VAL A 124 12.71 -14.13 -2.38
CA VAL A 124 12.57 -13.14 -3.46
C VAL A 124 13.81 -12.24 -3.47
N ILE A 125 14.64 -12.38 -4.50
CA ILE A 125 15.90 -11.64 -4.62
C ILE A 125 15.85 -10.53 -5.67
N ASP A 126 14.82 -10.51 -6.51
CA ASP A 126 14.56 -9.42 -7.46
C ASP A 126 13.09 -9.47 -7.90
N ARG A 127 12.51 -8.32 -8.23
CA ARG A 127 11.21 -8.24 -8.90
C ARG A 127 11.10 -7.00 -9.77
N SER A 128 10.33 -7.10 -10.84
CA SER A 128 10.15 -6.02 -11.81
C SER A 128 8.75 -5.98 -12.39
N PHE A 129 8.34 -4.78 -12.79
CA PHE A 129 7.10 -4.53 -13.52
C PHE A 129 7.34 -4.68 -15.02
N LEU A 130 6.44 -5.38 -15.70
CA LEU A 130 6.44 -5.53 -17.15
C LEU A 130 5.07 -5.16 -17.71
N LYS A 131 5.04 -4.36 -18.78
CA LYS A 131 3.80 -4.07 -19.53
C LYS A 131 3.89 -4.66 -20.92
N ARG A 132 2.86 -5.41 -21.33
CA ARG A 132 2.75 -6.02 -22.67
C ARG A 132 1.36 -5.73 -23.23
N GLY A 133 1.27 -4.71 -24.08
CA GLY A 133 -0.01 -4.19 -24.55
C GLY A 133 -0.83 -3.64 -23.39
N ASP A 134 -2.04 -4.17 -23.23
CA ASP A 134 -2.98 -3.77 -22.17
C ASP A 134 -2.70 -4.48 -20.84
N PHE A 135 -1.92 -5.56 -20.84
CA PHE A 135 -1.66 -6.37 -19.65
C PHE A 135 -0.39 -5.94 -18.90
N ALA A 136 -0.47 -5.99 -17.57
CA ALA A 136 0.65 -5.80 -16.66
C ALA A 136 1.05 -7.13 -16.01
N TYR A 137 2.35 -7.32 -15.81
CA TYR A 137 2.92 -8.51 -15.19
C TYR A 137 3.95 -8.12 -14.15
N MET A 138 4.07 -8.95 -13.11
CA MET A 138 5.21 -8.94 -12.21
C MET A 138 6.10 -10.12 -12.54
N LYS A 139 7.37 -9.82 -12.83
CA LYS A 139 8.43 -10.82 -12.94
C LYS A 139 9.15 -10.90 -11.61
N VAL A 140 9.26 -12.09 -11.04
CA VAL A 140 9.89 -12.33 -9.74
C VAL A 140 11.02 -13.34 -9.90
N LYS A 141 12.16 -13.01 -9.30
CA LYS A 141 13.35 -13.86 -9.23
C LYS A 141 13.48 -14.40 -7.83
N LEU A 142 13.58 -15.72 -7.76
CA LEU A 142 13.60 -16.48 -6.52
C LEU A 142 14.91 -17.25 -6.42
N LYS A 143 15.48 -17.29 -5.22
CA LYS A 143 16.67 -18.07 -4.91
C LYS A 143 16.31 -19.10 -3.84
N ASN A 144 16.52 -20.38 -4.16
CA ASN A 144 16.39 -21.42 -3.16
C ASN A 144 17.46 -21.22 -2.09
N THR A 145 17.04 -21.13 -0.83
CA THR A 145 17.88 -20.72 0.29
C THR A 145 18.96 -21.75 0.64
N SER A 146 18.71 -23.04 0.34
CA SER A 146 19.63 -24.14 0.65
C SER A 146 20.59 -24.48 -0.48
N THR A 147 20.09 -24.54 -1.72
CA THR A 147 20.88 -24.94 -2.90
C THR A 147 21.50 -23.76 -3.63
N GLY A 148 21.02 -22.54 -3.38
CA GLY A 148 21.42 -21.33 -4.10
C GLY A 148 20.93 -21.26 -5.54
N LYS A 149 20.17 -22.25 -6.02
CA LYS A 149 19.60 -22.24 -7.37
C LYS A 149 18.64 -21.06 -7.53
N VAL A 150 18.75 -20.38 -8.66
CA VAL A 150 17.95 -19.21 -9.00
C VAL A 150 17.00 -19.54 -10.13
N TRP A 151 15.75 -19.09 -10.03
CA TRP A 151 14.74 -19.23 -11.06
C TRP A 151 13.83 -18.01 -11.09
N GLU A 152 13.11 -17.83 -12.20
CA GLU A 152 12.27 -16.67 -12.44
C GLU A 152 10.88 -17.11 -12.89
N ARG A 153 9.85 -16.34 -12.52
CA ARG A 153 8.48 -16.55 -12.98
C ARG A 153 7.76 -15.22 -13.15
N GLU A 154 6.80 -15.22 -14.06
CA GLU A 154 5.94 -14.09 -14.35
C GLU A 154 4.50 -14.46 -14.00
N PHE A 155 3.75 -13.51 -13.46
CA PHE A 155 2.32 -13.61 -13.27
C PHE A 155 1.66 -12.26 -13.58
N GLU A 156 0.42 -12.33 -14.04
CA GLU A 156 -0.37 -11.16 -14.39
C GLU A 156 -0.76 -10.37 -13.14
N LEU A 157 -0.75 -9.05 -13.25
CA LEU A 157 -1.16 -8.14 -12.20
C LEU A 157 -2.63 -7.75 -12.41
N PRO A 158 -3.41 -7.60 -11.33
CA PRO A 158 -4.76 -7.08 -11.43
C PRO A 158 -4.73 -5.65 -12.00
N GLU A 159 -5.76 -5.33 -12.79
CA GLU A 159 -6.03 -3.97 -13.30
C GLU A 159 -6.36 -2.98 -12.19
#